data_AF-A0AAE1IVI5-F1
#
_entry.id   AF-A0AAE1IVI5-F1
#
_cell.length_a   1.000
_cell.length_b   1.000
_cell.length_c   1.000
_cell.angle_alpha   90.00
_cell.angle_beta   90.00
_cell.angle_gamma   90.00
#
_symmetry.space_group_name_H-M   'P 1'
#
loop_
_entity.id
_entity.type
_entity.pdbx_description
1 polymer ?
#
loop_
_entity_poly.entity_id
_entity_poly.type
_entity_poly.pdbx_seq_one_letter_code
_entity_poly.pdbx_strand_id
1 'polypeptide(L)'
;MDFIHDLLNITLIPSTFFALLLLVPPFYVFKFLSSLFKSCKTHESVAGKVVLITGASSGIGEELAYEYARRGARLALVARREDRLRSVLDKALQLGSPDAIIVPADVSNIQDSQRFVDKTINHFGQLDHLVNNAGIMQTKLFEEYSDTLSDLAPIMDVNFWGSVYATHFAVPHLRKSRGMIVVISSAAAWSPNPRTSFYNASKAAIVSFFETLRAEFGADIHITIVTPGLTKSEIVDHQLLSQIHMNNMPVESTERCAKAIVKSTCRGDMYRIEPSWMRTSVWTKWYFAAALEWCFHFLFVKIPAKAAKRNQ
;
A
#
# COMPACT_ATOMS: atom_id res chain seq x y z
N MET A 1 -39.44 -12.63 3.02
CA MET A 1 -38.02 -12.23 3.04
C MET A 1 -37.26 -13.08 4.05
N ASP A 2 -37.77 -13.23 5.27
CA ASP A 2 -37.13 -14.02 6.34
C ASP A 2 -36.87 -15.48 5.98
N PHE A 3 -37.84 -16.18 5.38
CA PHE A 3 -37.65 -17.56 4.90
C PHE A 3 -36.52 -17.71 3.87
N ILE A 4 -36.32 -16.71 3.00
CA ILE A 4 -35.23 -16.73 2.01
C ILE A 4 -33.89 -16.58 2.72
N HIS A 5 -33.79 -15.70 3.72
CA HIS A 5 -32.59 -15.54 4.53
C HIS A 5 -32.27 -16.80 5.34
N ASP A 6 -33.27 -17.42 5.97
CA ASP A 6 -33.10 -18.67 6.72
C ASP A 6 -32.63 -19.81 5.82
N LEU A 7 -33.25 -19.94 4.63
CA LEU A 7 -32.83 -20.92 3.64
C LEU A 7 -31.39 -20.67 3.17
N LEU A 8 -31.02 -19.43 2.87
CA LEU A 8 -29.65 -19.09 2.47
C LEU A 8 -28.64 -19.33 3.59
N ASN A 9 -28.97 -19.00 4.85
CA ASN A 9 -28.07 -19.25 5.99
C ASN A 9 -27.77 -20.74 6.17
N ILE A 10 -28.76 -21.62 5.94
CA ILE A 10 -28.60 -23.07 6.05
C ILE A 10 -27.86 -23.65 4.83
N THR A 11 -28.20 -23.19 3.63
CA THR A 11 -27.72 -23.82 2.38
C THR A 11 -26.40 -23.25 1.86
N LEU A 12 -26.17 -21.94 2.03
CA LEU A 12 -25.05 -21.24 1.41
C LEU A 12 -23.71 -21.62 2.05
N ILE A 13 -23.66 -21.84 3.36
CA ILE A 13 -22.42 -22.20 4.06
C ILE A 13 -21.93 -23.59 3.62
N PRO A 14 -22.75 -24.67 3.68
CA PRO A 14 -22.36 -25.97 3.14
C PRO A 14 -22.06 -25.92 1.64
N SER A 15 -22.88 -25.25 0.83
CA SER A 15 -22.66 -25.17 -0.61
C SER A 15 -21.35 -24.46 -0.94
N THR A 16 -21.01 -23.39 -0.23
CA THR A 16 -19.74 -22.68 -0.39
C THR A 16 -18.57 -23.56 0.05
N PHE A 17 -18.69 -24.31 1.15
CA PHE A 17 -17.67 -25.26 1.58
C PHE A 17 -17.38 -26.33 0.52
N PHE A 18 -18.42 -26.98 -0.02
CA PHE A 18 -18.25 -27.99 -1.07
C PHE A 18 -17.73 -27.38 -2.38
N ALA A 19 -18.21 -26.19 -2.75
CA ALA A 19 -17.70 -25.46 -3.92
C ALA A 19 -16.21 -25.14 -3.76
N LEU A 20 -15.77 -24.67 -2.58
CA LEU A 20 -14.36 -24.42 -2.32
C LEU A 20 -13.54 -25.73 -2.33
N LEU A 21 -14.04 -26.80 -1.72
CA LEU A 21 -13.37 -28.11 -1.73
C LEU A 21 -13.16 -28.62 -3.17
N LEU A 22 -14.13 -28.39 -4.06
CA LEU A 22 -14.08 -28.81 -5.46
C LEU A 22 -13.24 -27.86 -6.34
N LEU A 23 -13.37 -26.55 -6.16
CA LEU A 23 -12.78 -25.53 -7.06
C LEU A 23 -11.36 -25.12 -6.66
N VAL A 24 -11.03 -25.14 -5.36
CA VAL A 24 -9.72 -24.70 -4.88
C VAL A 24 -8.59 -25.61 -5.40
N PRO A 25 -8.64 -26.95 -5.27
CA PRO A 25 -7.57 -27.81 -5.78
C PRO A 25 -7.26 -27.62 -7.28
N PRO A 26 -8.23 -27.70 -8.22
CA PRO A 26 -7.94 -27.49 -9.64
C PRO A 26 -7.51 -26.05 -9.95
N PHE A 27 -8.03 -25.05 -9.22
CA PHE A 27 -7.55 -23.67 -9.35
C PHE A 27 -6.07 -23.52 -8.96
N TYR A 28 -5.62 -24.17 -7.89
CA TYR A 28 -4.22 -24.14 -7.49
C TYR A 28 -3.32 -24.95 -8.45
N VAL A 29 -3.81 -26.05 -9.02
CA VAL A 29 -3.12 -26.77 -10.11
C VAL A 29 -2.98 -25.86 -11.34
N PHE A 30 -4.06 -25.22 -11.79
CA PHE A 30 -4.02 -24.24 -12.88
C PHE A 30 -3.04 -23.10 -12.57
N LYS A 31 -3.08 -22.56 -11.36
CA LYS A 31 -2.17 -21.50 -10.92
C LYS A 31 -0.71 -21.95 -10.95
N PHE A 32 -0.43 -23.16 -10.46
CA PHE A 32 0.91 -23.77 -10.52
C PHE A 32 1.40 -23.91 -11.97
N LEU A 33 0.60 -24.51 -12.85
CA LEU A 33 0.91 -24.63 -14.28
C LEU A 33 1.11 -23.26 -14.93
N SER A 34 0.20 -22.31 -14.70
CA SER A 34 0.30 -20.94 -15.20
C SER A 34 1.54 -20.20 -14.69
N SER A 35 2.03 -20.55 -13.49
CA SER A 35 3.27 -19.98 -12.94
C SER A 35 4.50 -20.48 -13.69
N LEU A 36 4.51 -21.75 -14.12
CA LEU A 36 5.56 -22.30 -14.98
C LEU A 36 5.62 -21.54 -16.31
N PHE A 37 4.46 -21.25 -16.90
CA PHE A 37 4.37 -20.44 -18.13
C PHE A 37 4.65 -18.94 -17.91
N LYS A 38 4.24 -18.37 -16.77
CA LYS A 38 4.53 -16.97 -16.42
C LYS A 38 6.03 -16.71 -16.22
N SER A 39 6.82 -17.72 -15.90
CA SER A 39 8.28 -17.60 -15.87
C SER A 39 8.87 -17.30 -17.27
N CYS A 40 8.09 -17.54 -18.34
CA CYS A 40 8.43 -17.25 -19.72
C CYS A 40 7.73 -15.99 -20.28
N LYS A 41 6.84 -15.33 -19.53
CA LYS A 41 6.18 -14.10 -20.00
C LYS A 41 7.17 -12.93 -20.00
N THR A 42 7.12 -12.14 -21.06
CA THR A 42 7.84 -10.86 -21.16
C THR A 42 7.33 -9.92 -20.07
N HIS A 43 8.27 -9.44 -19.25
CA HIS A 43 8.00 -8.36 -18.31
C HIS A 43 7.75 -7.07 -19.08
N GLU A 44 6.81 -6.27 -18.59
CA GLU A 44 6.61 -4.93 -19.12
C GLU A 44 7.89 -4.10 -18.90
N SER A 45 8.43 -3.54 -19.99
CA SER A 45 9.51 -2.57 -19.90
C SER A 45 8.95 -1.21 -19.49
N VAL A 46 9.61 -0.58 -18.51
CA VAL A 46 9.29 0.78 -18.04
C VAL A 46 10.21 1.83 -18.67
N ALA A 47 11.13 1.43 -19.54
CA ALA A 47 11.99 2.36 -20.26
C ALA A 47 11.16 3.31 -21.12
N GLY A 48 11.40 4.62 -20.96
CA GLY A 48 10.64 5.69 -21.64
C GLY A 48 9.25 5.99 -21.07
N LYS A 49 8.72 5.14 -20.19
CA LYS A 49 7.43 5.39 -19.51
C LYS A 49 7.53 6.55 -18.53
N VAL A 50 6.43 7.25 -18.33
CA VAL A 50 6.28 8.34 -17.36
C VAL A 50 5.68 7.79 -16.08
N VAL A 51 6.41 7.92 -14.99
CA VAL A 51 6.03 7.42 -13.66
C VAL A 51 5.91 8.60 -12.70
N LEU A 52 4.70 8.83 -12.22
CA LEU A 52 4.39 9.82 -11.18
C LEU A 52 4.44 9.15 -9.80
N ILE A 53 5.31 9.62 -8.90
CA ILE A 53 5.51 9.03 -7.58
C ILE A 53 5.20 10.05 -6.49
N THR A 54 4.21 9.74 -5.65
CA THR A 54 3.88 10.54 -4.46
C THR A 54 4.69 10.08 -3.24
N GLY A 55 5.02 11.00 -2.34
CA GLY A 55 5.89 10.70 -1.19
C GLY A 55 7.31 10.30 -1.60
N ALA A 56 7.81 10.85 -2.71
CA ALA A 56 9.09 10.46 -3.31
C ALA A 56 10.34 10.98 -2.58
N SER A 57 10.17 11.85 -1.58
CA SER A 57 11.30 12.50 -0.88
C SER A 57 12.07 11.63 0.11
N SER A 58 11.59 10.40 0.39
CA SER A 58 12.17 9.53 1.42
C SER A 58 11.64 8.10 1.35
N GLY A 59 12.38 7.16 1.96
CA GLY A 59 11.88 5.81 2.28
C GLY A 59 11.56 4.98 1.03
N ILE A 60 10.39 4.31 1.02
CA ILE A 60 9.98 3.48 -0.13
C ILE A 60 9.82 4.33 -1.39
N GLY A 61 9.24 5.55 -1.29
CA GLY A 61 9.02 6.41 -2.45
C GLY A 61 10.30 6.85 -3.15
N GLU A 62 11.33 7.18 -2.36
CA GLU A 62 12.66 7.50 -2.86
C GLU A 62 13.30 6.30 -3.57
N GLU A 63 13.30 5.12 -2.93
CA GLU A 63 13.87 3.91 -3.53
C GLU A 63 13.10 3.43 -4.77
N LEU A 64 11.78 3.66 -4.82
CA LEU A 64 10.98 3.45 -6.02
C LEU A 64 11.43 4.37 -7.15
N ALA A 65 11.68 5.65 -6.87
CA ALA A 65 12.22 6.58 -7.88
C ALA A 65 13.55 6.08 -8.44
N TYR A 66 14.46 5.62 -7.57
CA TYR A 66 15.75 5.06 -7.99
C TYR A 66 15.60 3.77 -8.80
N GLU A 67 14.72 2.86 -8.41
CA GLU A 67 14.51 1.62 -9.14
C GLU A 67 13.84 1.83 -10.51
N TYR A 68 12.89 2.76 -10.62
CA TYR A 68 12.33 3.16 -11.91
C TYR A 68 13.38 3.88 -12.79
N ALA A 69 14.21 4.74 -12.20
CA ALA A 69 15.30 5.41 -12.89
C ALA A 69 16.31 4.44 -13.50
N ARG A 70 16.77 3.44 -12.73
CA ARG A 70 17.68 2.38 -13.22
C ARG A 70 17.12 1.60 -14.41
N ARG A 71 15.80 1.62 -14.58
CA ARG A 71 15.09 0.94 -15.68
C ARG A 71 14.73 1.89 -16.83
N GLY A 72 15.23 3.13 -16.81
CA GLY A 72 15.09 4.11 -17.88
C GLY A 72 13.71 4.79 -17.93
N ALA A 73 12.94 4.79 -16.84
CA ALA A 73 11.69 5.53 -16.77
C ALA A 73 11.94 7.04 -16.63
N ARG A 74 11.00 7.86 -17.11
CA ARG A 74 10.94 9.30 -16.86
C ARG A 74 10.08 9.55 -15.62
N LEU A 75 10.50 10.48 -14.76
CA LEU A 75 9.91 10.58 -13.41
C LEU A 75 9.27 11.93 -13.12
N ALA A 76 8.08 11.91 -12.51
CA ALA A 76 7.53 13.06 -11.81
C ALA A 76 7.50 12.76 -10.30
N LEU A 77 8.27 13.50 -9.52
CA LEU A 77 8.50 13.24 -8.10
C LEU A 77 7.74 14.26 -7.25
N VAL A 78 6.82 13.77 -6.42
CA VAL A 78 5.91 14.60 -5.64
C VAL A 78 6.11 14.36 -4.14
N ALA A 79 6.33 15.43 -3.39
CA ALA A 79 6.37 15.47 -1.93
C ALA A 79 6.36 16.93 -1.47
N ARG A 80 6.28 17.18 -0.16
CA ARG A 80 6.28 18.54 0.41
C ARG A 80 7.68 19.17 0.50
N ARG A 81 8.70 18.33 0.74
CA ARG A 81 10.09 18.76 0.99
C ARG A 81 10.86 18.91 -0.32
N GLU A 82 10.92 20.14 -0.83
CA GLU A 82 11.56 20.44 -2.11
C GLU A 82 13.06 20.13 -2.13
N ASP A 83 13.78 20.44 -1.05
CA ASP A 83 15.21 20.16 -0.87
C ASP A 83 15.52 18.66 -1.06
N ARG A 84 14.72 17.80 -0.41
CA ARG A 84 14.84 16.34 -0.53
C ARG A 84 14.49 15.87 -1.93
N LEU A 85 13.43 16.41 -2.53
CA LEU A 85 13.04 16.08 -3.90
C LEU A 85 14.15 16.39 -4.90
N ARG A 86 14.86 17.52 -4.75
CA ARG A 86 16.00 17.86 -5.62
C ARG A 86 17.10 16.81 -5.52
N SER A 87 17.46 16.38 -4.31
CA SER A 87 18.45 15.30 -4.12
C SER A 87 18.02 13.98 -4.79
N VAL A 88 16.75 13.60 -4.65
CA VAL A 88 16.21 12.38 -5.29
C VAL A 88 16.22 12.51 -6.81
N LEU A 89 15.86 13.69 -7.36
CA LEU A 89 15.92 13.97 -8.79
C LEU A 89 17.33 13.85 -9.35
N ASP A 90 18.31 14.52 -8.73
CA ASP A 90 19.71 14.48 -9.17
C ASP A 90 20.23 13.03 -9.18
N LYS A 91 19.91 12.27 -8.13
CA LYS A 91 20.30 10.87 -8.03
C LYS A 91 19.58 9.99 -9.05
N ALA A 92 18.29 10.20 -9.31
CA ALA A 92 17.54 9.48 -10.32
C ALA A 92 18.11 9.70 -11.73
N LEU A 93 18.46 10.94 -12.07
CA LEU A 93 19.12 11.24 -13.35
C LEU A 93 20.48 10.52 -13.46
N GLN A 94 21.30 10.53 -12.40
CA GLN A 94 22.56 9.77 -12.37
C GLN A 94 22.37 8.26 -12.52
N LEU A 95 21.25 7.72 -12.04
CA LEU A 95 20.93 6.29 -12.11
C LEU A 95 20.38 5.83 -13.46
N GLY A 96 20.11 6.76 -14.40
CA GLY A 96 19.69 6.43 -15.76
C GLY A 96 18.27 6.87 -16.13
N SER A 97 17.60 7.66 -15.30
CA SER A 97 16.34 8.33 -15.70
C SER A 97 16.61 9.27 -16.88
N PRO A 98 15.95 9.13 -18.05
CA PRO A 98 16.19 10.00 -19.19
C PRO A 98 15.75 11.45 -18.95
N ASP A 99 14.72 11.64 -18.13
CA ASP A 99 14.17 12.94 -17.76
C ASP A 99 13.42 12.82 -16.42
N ALA A 100 13.43 13.87 -15.62
CA ALA A 100 12.74 13.90 -14.34
C ALA A 100 12.33 15.33 -13.96
N ILE A 101 11.19 15.48 -13.28
CA ILE A 101 10.74 16.74 -12.68
C ILE A 101 10.34 16.52 -11.23
N ILE A 102 10.42 17.60 -10.44
CA ILE A 102 9.90 17.64 -9.07
C ILE A 102 8.67 18.54 -9.02
N VAL A 103 7.70 18.18 -8.20
CA VAL A 103 6.54 19.01 -7.91
C VAL A 103 6.32 19.04 -6.39
N PRO A 104 6.75 20.12 -5.72
CA PRO A 104 6.40 20.36 -4.33
C PRO A 104 4.87 20.46 -4.17
N ALA A 105 4.28 19.54 -3.42
CA ALA A 105 2.83 19.47 -3.24
C ALA A 105 2.44 18.64 -2.00
N ASP A 106 1.28 18.97 -1.43
CA ASP A 106 0.61 18.19 -0.40
C ASP A 106 -0.52 17.36 -1.03
N VAL A 107 -0.44 16.03 -0.94
CA VAL A 107 -1.45 15.14 -1.51
C VAL A 107 -2.80 15.26 -0.82
N SER A 108 -2.85 15.71 0.44
CA SER A 108 -4.13 15.93 1.14
C SER A 108 -4.95 17.08 0.54
N ASN A 109 -4.33 17.93 -0.27
CA ASN A 109 -4.99 19.02 -0.96
C ASN A 109 -5.37 18.60 -2.40
N ILE A 110 -6.65 18.75 -2.74
CA ILE A 110 -7.18 18.34 -4.05
C ILE A 110 -6.65 19.19 -5.20
N GLN A 111 -6.43 20.50 -4.99
CA GLN A 111 -5.88 21.40 -6.01
C GLN A 111 -4.40 21.10 -6.27
N ASP A 112 -3.65 20.74 -5.24
CA ASP A 112 -2.28 20.24 -5.36
C ASP A 112 -2.22 18.94 -6.16
N SER A 113 -3.18 18.05 -5.93
CA SER A 113 -3.32 16.79 -6.67
C SER A 113 -3.57 16.99 -8.14
N GLN A 114 -4.48 17.89 -8.50
CA GLN A 114 -4.68 18.30 -9.87
C GLN A 114 -3.40 18.89 -10.47
N ARG A 115 -2.77 19.83 -9.76
CA ARG A 115 -1.59 20.56 -10.23
C ARG A 115 -0.42 19.64 -10.56
N PHE A 116 -0.09 18.64 -9.73
CA PHE A 116 1.04 17.76 -10.04
C PHE A 116 0.74 16.80 -11.19
N VAL A 117 -0.51 16.38 -11.38
CA VAL A 117 -0.90 15.60 -12.56
C VAL A 117 -0.78 16.47 -13.81
N ASP A 118 -1.34 17.67 -13.80
CA ASP A 118 -1.27 18.61 -14.91
C ASP A 118 0.18 18.96 -15.28
N LYS A 119 1.04 19.24 -14.29
CA LYS A 119 2.47 19.47 -14.54
C LYS A 119 3.16 18.26 -15.17
N THR A 120 2.81 17.05 -14.75
CA THR A 120 3.36 15.82 -15.34
C THR A 120 2.94 15.68 -16.80
N ILE A 121 1.67 15.91 -17.10
CA ILE A 121 1.16 15.82 -18.47
C ILE A 121 1.72 16.94 -19.35
N ASN A 122 1.82 18.17 -18.84
CA ASN A 122 2.36 19.29 -19.58
C ASN A 122 3.85 19.10 -19.93
N HIS A 123 4.62 18.48 -19.03
CA HIS A 123 6.04 18.23 -19.25
C HIS A 123 6.30 17.03 -20.15
N PHE A 124 5.63 15.89 -19.91
CA PHE A 124 5.94 14.64 -20.62
C PHE A 124 4.97 14.27 -21.75
N GLY A 125 3.80 14.91 -21.82
CA GLY A 125 2.72 14.60 -22.76
C GLY A 125 1.91 13.34 -22.44
N GLN A 126 2.30 12.57 -21.42
CA GLN A 126 1.68 11.29 -21.07
C GLN A 126 1.86 10.96 -19.58
N LEU A 127 1.09 9.98 -19.10
CA LEU A 127 1.28 9.34 -17.80
C LEU A 127 1.01 7.84 -17.95
N ASP A 128 2.00 7.01 -17.62
CA ASP A 128 1.88 5.56 -17.73
C ASP A 128 1.64 4.91 -16.36
N HIS A 129 2.37 5.33 -15.34
CA HIS A 129 2.29 4.75 -13.99
C HIS A 129 2.03 5.84 -12.95
N LEU A 130 1.00 5.65 -12.12
CA LEU A 130 0.78 6.41 -10.89
C LEU A 130 1.17 5.56 -9.69
N VAL A 131 2.10 6.04 -8.86
CA VAL A 131 2.49 5.42 -7.60
C VAL A 131 1.97 6.23 -6.43
N ASN A 132 0.88 5.75 -5.83
CA ASN A 132 0.30 6.25 -4.60
C ASN A 132 1.07 5.69 -3.41
N ASN A 133 2.11 6.41 -2.97
CA ASN A 133 3.01 6.00 -1.89
C ASN A 133 2.99 6.94 -0.68
N ALA A 134 2.61 8.22 -0.85
CA ALA A 134 2.56 9.17 0.25
C ALA A 134 1.75 8.62 1.43
N GLY A 135 2.31 8.76 2.63
CA GLY A 135 1.63 8.33 3.84
C GLY A 135 2.27 8.87 5.12
N ILE A 136 1.47 8.97 6.16
CA ILE A 136 1.87 9.33 7.52
C ILE A 136 1.28 8.32 8.51
N MET A 137 1.88 8.24 9.69
CA MET A 137 1.43 7.38 10.78
C MET A 137 1.58 8.12 12.09
N GLN A 138 0.71 7.80 13.05
CA GLN A 138 0.82 8.21 14.44
C GLN A 138 0.57 7.01 15.35
N THR A 139 1.20 7.02 16.52
CA THR A 139 1.18 5.94 17.51
C THR A 139 0.63 6.42 18.85
N LYS A 140 -0.56 5.95 19.21
CA LYS A 140 -1.20 6.16 20.51
C LYS A 140 -2.24 5.08 20.73
N LEU A 141 -2.41 4.60 21.97
CA LEU A 141 -3.59 3.80 22.29
C LEU A 141 -4.84 4.65 22.08
N PHE A 142 -5.94 4.00 21.71
CA PHE A 142 -7.18 4.71 21.43
C PHE A 142 -7.65 5.54 22.64
N GLU A 143 -7.57 4.97 23.85
CA GLU A 143 -7.93 5.63 25.11
C GLU A 143 -7.02 6.83 25.47
N GLU A 144 -5.83 6.92 24.87
CA GLU A 144 -4.90 8.02 25.13
C GLU A 144 -5.29 9.28 24.32
N TYR A 145 -6.20 9.21 23.34
CA TYR A 145 -6.71 10.36 22.59
C TYR A 145 -7.85 11.07 23.34
N SER A 146 -7.54 11.75 24.46
CA SER A 146 -8.56 12.47 25.25
C SER A 146 -9.19 13.64 24.49
N ASP A 147 -8.38 14.61 24.02
CA ASP A 147 -8.87 15.83 23.35
C ASP A 147 -8.27 16.05 21.94
N THR A 148 -7.50 15.08 21.43
CA THR A 148 -6.68 15.22 20.20
C THR A 148 -7.16 14.32 19.07
N LEU A 149 -8.45 13.92 19.07
CA LEU A 149 -9.00 13.05 18.01
C LEU A 149 -9.05 13.77 16.66
N SER A 150 -9.31 15.08 16.64
CA SER A 150 -9.30 15.91 15.42
C SER A 150 -7.94 15.91 14.73
N ASP A 151 -6.85 15.77 15.51
CA ASP A 151 -5.47 15.79 15.01
C ASP A 151 -5.13 14.54 14.17
N LEU A 152 -6.05 13.57 14.10
CA LEU A 152 -5.91 12.31 13.37
C LEU A 152 -6.55 12.35 11.99
N ALA A 153 -7.39 13.35 11.68
CA ALA A 153 -7.96 13.56 10.35
C ALA A 153 -6.88 13.57 9.24
N PRO A 154 -5.71 14.23 9.42
CA PRO A 154 -4.63 14.20 8.43
C PRO A 154 -4.16 12.80 8.03
N ILE A 155 -4.30 11.78 8.87
CA ILE A 155 -3.94 10.39 8.52
C ILE A 155 -4.82 9.90 7.37
N MET A 156 -6.13 10.14 7.46
CA MET A 156 -7.06 9.81 6.37
C MET A 156 -6.86 10.73 5.17
N ASP A 157 -6.66 12.03 5.41
CA ASP A 157 -6.48 13.00 4.32
C ASP A 157 -5.25 12.69 3.45
N VAL A 158 -4.14 12.28 4.08
CA VAL A 158 -2.92 11.91 3.35
C VAL A 158 -2.99 10.48 2.82
N ASN A 159 -3.27 9.49 3.67
CA ASN A 159 -3.11 8.08 3.30
C ASN A 159 -4.22 7.60 2.35
N PHE A 160 -5.44 8.12 2.52
CA PHE A 160 -6.61 7.73 1.72
C PHE A 160 -6.92 8.80 0.67
N TRP A 161 -7.34 9.99 1.09
CA TRP A 161 -7.80 11.02 0.16
C TRP A 161 -6.71 11.47 -0.81
N GLY A 162 -5.46 11.57 -0.36
CA GLY A 162 -4.35 11.88 -1.26
C GLY A 162 -4.15 10.88 -2.39
N SER A 163 -4.43 9.60 -2.14
CA SER A 163 -4.42 8.57 -3.19
C SER A 163 -5.66 8.69 -4.10
N VAL A 164 -6.82 9.02 -3.53
CA VAL A 164 -8.08 9.21 -4.27
C VAL A 164 -7.98 10.39 -5.23
N TYR A 165 -7.53 11.55 -4.76
CA TYR A 165 -7.40 12.77 -5.57
C TYR A 165 -6.39 12.59 -6.69
N ALA A 166 -5.20 12.07 -6.38
CA ALA A 166 -4.19 11.77 -7.40
C ALA A 166 -4.73 10.83 -8.48
N THR A 167 -5.44 9.78 -8.06
CA THR A 167 -6.05 8.80 -8.97
C THR A 167 -7.10 9.46 -9.84
N HIS A 168 -8.03 10.23 -9.25
CA HIS A 168 -9.12 10.89 -9.96
C HIS A 168 -8.61 11.71 -11.17
N PHE A 169 -7.60 12.55 -10.97
CA PHE A 169 -7.03 13.37 -12.04
C PHE A 169 -6.16 12.55 -13.01
N ALA A 170 -5.54 11.46 -12.56
CA ALA A 170 -4.71 10.61 -13.41
C ALA A 170 -5.51 9.66 -14.33
N VAL A 171 -6.74 9.26 -13.96
CA VAL A 171 -7.53 8.26 -14.70
C VAL A 171 -7.61 8.52 -16.21
N PRO A 172 -7.94 9.72 -16.71
CA PRO A 172 -8.07 9.96 -18.15
C PRO A 172 -6.76 9.72 -18.91
N HIS A 173 -5.61 9.97 -18.27
CA HIS A 173 -4.28 9.80 -18.88
C HIS A 173 -3.82 8.34 -18.80
N LEU A 174 -4.09 7.67 -17.67
CA LEU A 174 -3.81 6.25 -17.50
C LEU A 174 -4.63 5.37 -18.45
N ARG A 175 -5.90 5.72 -18.73
CA ARG A 175 -6.69 5.00 -19.74
C ARG A 175 -6.07 5.11 -21.14
N LYS A 176 -5.56 6.29 -21.51
CA LYS A 176 -4.91 6.50 -22.82
C LYS A 176 -3.65 5.65 -22.99
N SER A 177 -2.86 5.48 -21.93
CA SER A 177 -1.63 4.67 -21.94
C SER A 177 -1.85 3.19 -21.63
N ARG A 178 -3.09 2.76 -21.30
CA ARG A 178 -3.37 1.46 -20.67
C ARG A 178 -2.47 1.20 -19.46
N GLY A 179 -2.34 2.25 -18.67
CA GLY A 179 -1.36 2.39 -17.61
C GLY A 179 -1.62 1.55 -16.36
N MET A 180 -0.87 1.89 -15.33
CA MET A 180 -0.82 1.17 -14.06
C MET A 180 -0.97 2.12 -12.88
N ILE A 181 -1.73 1.70 -11.89
CA ILE A 181 -1.76 2.31 -10.56
C ILE A 181 -1.07 1.36 -9.59
N VAL A 182 -0.06 1.85 -8.88
CA VAL A 182 0.61 1.13 -7.79
C VAL A 182 0.22 1.82 -6.48
N VAL A 183 -0.34 1.05 -5.55
CA VAL A 183 -0.85 1.59 -4.28
C VAL A 183 -0.08 0.97 -3.13
N ILE A 184 0.58 1.81 -2.33
CA ILE A 184 1.33 1.35 -1.16
C ILE A 184 0.44 1.40 0.08
N SER A 185 -0.14 0.24 0.39
CA SER A 185 -0.82 -0.03 1.66
C SER A 185 0.18 -0.45 2.74
N SER A 186 -0.16 -1.44 3.56
CA SER A 186 0.69 -2.02 4.61
C SER A 186 0.08 -3.32 5.13
N ALA A 187 0.88 -4.18 5.75
CA ALA A 187 0.39 -5.31 6.54
C ALA A 187 -0.55 -4.86 7.69
N ALA A 188 -0.44 -3.60 8.12
CA ALA A 188 -1.37 -2.94 9.04
C ALA A 188 -2.83 -2.89 8.54
N ALA A 189 -3.07 -3.10 7.23
CA ALA A 189 -4.42 -3.17 6.68
C ALA A 189 -5.21 -4.40 7.17
N TRP A 190 -4.53 -5.46 7.62
CA TRP A 190 -5.20 -6.63 8.18
C TRP A 190 -4.73 -7.00 9.58
N SER A 191 -3.48 -6.69 9.95
CA SER A 191 -2.96 -6.96 11.29
C SER A 191 -3.47 -5.93 12.30
N PRO A 192 -4.17 -6.33 13.38
CA PRO A 192 -4.73 -5.43 14.37
C PRO A 192 -3.66 -4.94 15.36
N ASN A 193 -2.60 -4.29 14.84
CA ASN A 193 -1.51 -3.77 15.64
C ASN A 193 -2.04 -2.69 16.60
N PRO A 194 -1.89 -2.85 17.93
CA PRO A 194 -2.27 -1.81 18.87
C PRO A 194 -1.46 -0.53 18.63
N ARG A 195 -2.02 0.61 19.09
CA ARG A 195 -1.47 1.97 18.96
C ARG A 195 -1.50 2.59 17.56
N THR A 196 -1.84 1.83 16.51
CA THR A 196 -1.87 2.34 15.12
C THR A 196 -3.28 2.31 14.51
N SER A 197 -4.35 2.43 15.31
CA SER A 197 -5.74 2.23 14.88
C SER A 197 -6.14 3.02 13.63
N PHE A 198 -5.89 4.33 13.59
CA PHE A 198 -6.23 5.19 12.44
C PHE A 198 -5.35 4.92 11.22
N TYR A 199 -4.07 4.58 11.43
CA TYR A 199 -3.19 4.15 10.35
C TYR A 199 -3.69 2.84 9.74
N ASN A 200 -4.00 1.83 10.56
CA ASN A 200 -4.55 0.55 10.12
C ASN A 200 -5.85 0.76 9.34
N ALA A 201 -6.76 1.60 9.86
CA ALA A 201 -8.00 1.94 9.19
C ALA A 201 -7.76 2.58 7.81
N SER A 202 -6.86 3.57 7.72
CA SER A 202 -6.53 4.23 6.45
C SER A 202 -5.93 3.26 5.43
N LYS A 203 -5.08 2.33 5.87
CA LYS A 203 -4.43 1.33 5.02
C LYS A 203 -5.40 0.22 4.59
N ALA A 204 -6.39 -0.12 5.42
CA ALA A 204 -7.49 -1.00 5.04
C ALA A 204 -8.43 -0.32 4.02
N ALA A 205 -8.76 0.95 4.23
CA ALA A 205 -9.66 1.72 3.36
C ALA A 205 -9.13 1.79 1.92
N ILE A 206 -7.85 2.10 1.73
CA ILE A 206 -7.26 2.12 0.37
C ILE A 206 -7.26 0.74 -0.30
N VAL A 207 -7.09 -0.36 0.45
CA VAL A 207 -7.15 -1.71 -0.16
C VAL A 207 -8.54 -1.93 -0.75
N SER A 208 -9.59 -1.74 0.04
CA SER A 208 -10.97 -1.91 -0.42
C SER A 208 -11.34 -0.97 -1.57
N PHE A 209 -10.92 0.30 -1.49
CA PHE A 209 -11.16 1.29 -2.54
C PHE A 209 -10.52 0.90 -3.88
N PHE A 210 -9.23 0.53 -3.87
CA PHE A 210 -8.53 0.17 -5.10
C PHE A 210 -8.87 -1.23 -5.63
N GLU A 211 -9.35 -2.14 -4.79
CA GLU A 211 -9.99 -3.38 -5.25
C GLU A 211 -11.29 -3.10 -6.01
N THR A 212 -12.09 -2.17 -5.50
CA THR A 212 -13.33 -1.71 -6.16
C THR A 212 -13.01 -1.04 -7.49
N LEU A 213 -12.06 -0.10 -7.52
CA LEU A 213 -11.63 0.54 -8.76
C LEU A 213 -11.05 -0.46 -9.78
N ARG A 214 -10.41 -1.54 -9.33
CA ARG A 214 -9.92 -2.59 -10.25
C ARG A 214 -11.08 -3.28 -10.96
N ALA A 215 -12.20 -3.52 -10.26
CA ALA A 215 -13.41 -4.07 -10.87
C ALA A 215 -14.08 -3.06 -11.82
N GLU A 216 -14.08 -1.77 -11.47
CA GLU A 216 -14.65 -0.71 -12.30
C GLU A 216 -13.83 -0.40 -13.57
N PHE A 217 -12.50 -0.40 -13.48
CA PHE A 217 -11.60 -0.07 -14.59
C PHE A 217 -11.34 -1.25 -15.53
N GLY A 218 -11.52 -2.49 -15.06
CA GLY A 218 -11.31 -3.68 -15.86
C GLY A 218 -9.90 -3.77 -16.45
N ALA A 219 -9.80 -3.92 -17.77
CA ALA A 219 -8.53 -4.04 -18.48
C ALA A 219 -7.91 -2.69 -18.91
N ASP A 220 -8.63 -1.57 -18.72
CA ASP A 220 -8.17 -0.25 -19.18
C ASP A 220 -7.05 0.31 -18.32
N ILE A 221 -7.06 0.02 -17.02
CA ILE A 221 -6.04 0.44 -16.06
C ILE A 221 -5.72 -0.73 -15.14
N HIS A 222 -4.45 -1.11 -15.09
CA HIS A 222 -3.97 -2.15 -14.18
C HIS A 222 -3.78 -1.56 -12.77
N ILE A 223 -4.07 -2.35 -11.73
CA ILE A 223 -3.89 -1.91 -10.34
C ILE A 223 -3.13 -2.96 -9.53
N THR A 224 -1.93 -2.59 -9.08
CA THR A 224 -1.10 -3.37 -8.15
C THR A 224 -1.24 -2.81 -6.74
N ILE A 225 -1.79 -3.59 -5.81
CA ILE A 225 -1.85 -3.23 -4.39
C ILE A 225 -0.65 -3.87 -3.67
N VAL A 226 0.19 -3.02 -3.10
CA VAL A 226 1.37 -3.43 -2.35
C VAL A 226 1.09 -3.29 -0.86
N THR A 227 1.48 -4.27 -0.07
CA THR A 227 1.30 -4.28 1.37
C THR A 227 2.64 -4.63 2.04
N PRO A 228 3.49 -3.62 2.27
CA PRO A 228 4.75 -3.80 2.96
C PRO A 228 4.53 -4.08 4.45
N GLY A 229 5.44 -4.84 5.06
CA GLY A 229 5.58 -4.91 6.51
C GLY A 229 6.44 -3.78 7.04
N LEU A 230 7.28 -4.10 8.03
CA LEU A 230 8.21 -3.14 8.60
C LEU A 230 9.39 -2.92 7.64
N THR A 231 9.51 -1.70 7.13
CA THR A 231 10.61 -1.27 6.27
C THR A 231 11.35 -0.11 6.92
N LYS A 232 12.69 -0.15 6.92
CA LYS A 232 13.54 0.89 7.53
C LYS A 232 13.33 2.23 6.81
N SER A 233 12.53 3.12 7.38
CA SER A 233 12.12 4.39 6.75
C SER A 233 11.93 5.46 7.82
N GLU A 234 11.77 6.72 7.44
CA GLU A 234 11.44 7.79 8.41
C GLU A 234 10.12 7.55 9.14
N ILE A 235 9.18 6.80 8.53
CA ILE A 235 7.92 6.39 9.17
C ILE A 235 8.15 5.31 10.23
N VAL A 236 9.15 4.43 10.03
CA VAL A 236 9.46 3.29 10.91
C VAL A 236 10.90 3.44 11.40
N ASP A 237 11.05 4.19 12.49
CA ASP A 237 12.31 4.38 13.20
C ASP A 237 12.37 3.57 14.51
N HIS A 238 13.50 3.64 15.21
CA HIS A 238 13.69 2.94 16.48
C HIS A 238 12.73 3.42 17.57
N GLN A 239 12.35 4.70 17.57
CA GLN A 239 11.45 5.25 18.58
C GLN A 239 10.04 4.68 18.38
N LEU A 240 9.57 4.63 17.14
CA LEU A 240 8.30 4.01 16.78
C LEU A 240 8.28 2.53 17.15
N LEU A 241 9.29 1.76 16.72
CA LEU A 241 9.35 0.32 17.01
C LEU A 241 9.27 0.04 18.51
N SER A 242 9.86 0.91 19.32
CA SER A 242 9.78 0.84 20.78
C SER A 242 8.37 1.14 21.28
N GLN A 243 7.73 2.21 20.78
CA GLN A 243 6.37 2.59 21.16
C GLN A 243 5.32 1.52 20.83
N ILE A 244 5.47 0.83 19.69
CA ILE A 244 4.57 -0.26 19.28
C ILE A 244 5.03 -1.63 19.76
N HIS A 245 6.09 -1.70 20.57
CA HIS A 245 6.69 -2.93 21.09
C HIS A 245 7.09 -3.97 20.02
N MET A 246 7.54 -3.53 18.83
CA MET A 246 7.96 -4.39 17.71
C MET A 246 9.49 -4.40 17.48
N ASN A 247 10.30 -4.06 18.48
CA ASN A 247 11.78 -4.00 18.36
C ASN A 247 12.44 -5.28 17.85
N ASN A 248 11.84 -6.45 18.13
CA ASN A 248 12.39 -7.76 17.76
C ASN A 248 11.87 -8.28 16.41
N MET A 249 11.01 -7.50 15.73
CA MET A 249 10.47 -7.91 14.44
C MET A 249 11.49 -7.62 13.32
N PRO A 250 11.61 -8.52 12.33
CA PRO A 250 12.52 -8.30 11.22
C PRO A 250 12.09 -7.07 10.39
N VAL A 251 13.02 -6.12 10.23
CA VAL A 251 12.84 -4.91 9.42
C VAL A 251 13.55 -5.10 8.09
N GLU A 252 12.84 -4.93 6.98
CA GLU A 252 13.43 -5.04 5.64
C GLU A 252 13.99 -3.69 5.15
N SER A 253 14.94 -3.72 4.23
CA SER A 253 15.44 -2.51 3.57
C SER A 253 14.41 -1.95 2.59
N THR A 254 14.31 -0.62 2.51
CA THR A 254 13.47 0.08 1.53
C THR A 254 13.87 -0.22 0.10
N GLU A 255 15.17 -0.36 -0.18
CA GLU A 255 15.70 -0.72 -1.50
C GLU A 255 15.17 -2.09 -1.97
N ARG A 256 15.25 -3.11 -1.11
CA ARG A 256 14.77 -4.46 -1.44
C ARG A 256 13.26 -4.48 -1.63
N CYS A 257 12.53 -3.75 -0.79
CA CYS A 257 11.09 -3.57 -0.93
C CYS A 257 10.74 -2.90 -2.27
N ALA A 258 11.38 -1.77 -2.60
CA ALA A 258 11.17 -1.07 -3.87
C ALA A 258 11.47 -1.94 -5.09
N LYS A 259 12.58 -2.68 -5.08
CA LYS A 259 12.93 -3.63 -6.15
C LYS A 259 11.87 -4.71 -6.34
N ALA A 260 11.34 -5.25 -5.25
CA ALA A 260 10.26 -6.23 -5.29
C ALA A 260 8.96 -5.63 -5.84
N ILE A 261 8.63 -4.40 -5.44
CA ILE A 261 7.46 -3.66 -5.92
C ILE A 261 7.55 -3.45 -7.44
N VAL A 262 8.62 -2.82 -7.95
CA VAL A 262 8.75 -2.54 -9.38
C VAL A 262 8.77 -3.83 -10.19
N LYS A 263 9.42 -4.90 -9.71
CA LYS A 263 9.36 -6.22 -10.36
C LYS A 263 7.94 -6.77 -10.42
N SER A 264 7.16 -6.63 -9.35
CA SER A 264 5.76 -7.07 -9.28
C SER A 264 4.88 -6.26 -10.24
N THR A 265 5.08 -4.94 -10.27
CA THR A 265 4.38 -4.02 -11.17
C THR A 265 4.64 -4.37 -12.63
N CYS A 266 5.90 -4.57 -13.04
CA CYS A 266 6.26 -4.98 -14.40
C CYS A 266 5.70 -6.36 -14.80
N ARG A 267 5.28 -7.20 -13.84
CA ARG A 267 4.61 -8.49 -14.11
C ARG A 267 3.10 -8.36 -14.26
N GLY A 268 2.53 -7.21 -13.89
CA GLY A 268 1.09 -7.02 -13.77
C GLY A 268 0.47 -7.83 -12.62
N ASP A 269 1.23 -8.05 -11.54
CA ASP A 269 0.72 -8.75 -10.36
C ASP A 269 -0.33 -7.89 -9.64
N MET A 270 -1.51 -8.43 -9.33
CA MET A 270 -2.57 -7.67 -8.64
C MET A 270 -2.21 -7.27 -7.20
N TYR A 271 -1.42 -8.11 -6.53
CA TYR A 271 -1.04 -7.92 -5.13
C TYR A 271 0.44 -8.24 -4.90
N ARG A 272 1.09 -7.44 -4.05
CA ARG A 272 2.45 -7.72 -3.53
C ARG A 272 2.50 -7.57 -2.02
N ILE A 273 2.77 -8.66 -1.30
CA ILE A 273 3.10 -8.64 0.13
C ILE A 273 4.62 -8.73 0.27
N GLU A 274 5.22 -7.81 1.02
CA GLU A 274 6.68 -7.72 1.18
C GLU A 274 7.08 -7.44 2.64
N PRO A 275 7.96 -8.24 3.26
CA PRO A 275 8.48 -9.51 2.78
C PRO A 275 7.40 -10.60 2.59
N SER A 276 7.65 -11.47 1.61
CA SER A 276 6.67 -12.47 1.14
C SER A 276 6.18 -13.46 2.21
N TRP A 277 6.96 -13.73 3.26
CA TRP A 277 6.55 -14.61 4.36
C TRP A 277 5.36 -14.07 5.15
N MET A 278 5.15 -12.76 5.20
CA MET A 278 3.98 -12.17 5.88
C MET A 278 2.66 -12.54 5.22
N ARG A 279 2.67 -13.11 4.02
CA ARG A 279 1.48 -13.67 3.41
C ARG A 279 0.80 -14.72 4.29
N THR A 280 1.55 -15.40 5.16
CA THR A 280 0.98 -16.35 6.12
C THR A 280 0.10 -15.67 7.17
N SER A 281 0.42 -14.43 7.57
CA SER A 281 -0.33 -13.68 8.60
C SER A 281 -1.77 -13.37 8.18
N VAL A 282 -2.03 -13.29 6.87
CA VAL A 282 -3.39 -13.11 6.34
C VAL A 282 -4.27 -14.30 6.76
N TRP A 283 -3.75 -15.52 6.64
CA TRP A 283 -4.50 -16.72 7.03
C TRP A 283 -4.76 -16.77 8.53
N THR A 284 -3.79 -16.33 9.35
CA THR A 284 -3.95 -16.26 10.80
C THR A 284 -5.11 -15.37 11.21
N LYS A 285 -5.30 -14.22 10.53
CA LYS A 285 -6.46 -13.34 10.79
C LYS A 285 -7.78 -14.06 10.54
N TRP A 286 -7.91 -14.76 9.41
CA TRP A 286 -9.20 -15.33 9.01
C TRP A 286 -9.56 -16.60 9.77
N TYR A 287 -8.59 -17.46 10.07
CA TYR A 287 -8.84 -18.74 10.72
C TYR A 287 -8.64 -18.73 12.23
N PHE A 288 -7.84 -17.79 12.75
CA PHE A 288 -7.44 -17.76 14.16
C PHE A 288 -7.60 -16.37 14.77
N ALA A 289 -8.65 -15.63 14.40
CA ALA A 289 -8.90 -14.25 14.84
C ALA A 289 -8.79 -14.07 16.37
N ALA A 290 -9.49 -14.91 17.15
CA ALA A 290 -9.46 -14.82 18.62
C ALA A 290 -8.06 -15.08 19.20
N ALA A 291 -7.33 -16.06 18.66
CA ALA A 291 -5.95 -16.33 19.09
C ALA A 291 -5.01 -15.19 18.70
N LEU A 292 -5.21 -14.60 17.53
CA LEU A 292 -4.44 -13.46 17.06
C LEU A 292 -4.67 -12.24 17.97
N GLU A 293 -5.92 -11.92 18.28
CA GLU A 293 -6.29 -10.84 19.21
C GLU A 293 -5.67 -11.04 20.60
N TRP A 294 -5.77 -12.26 21.14
CA TRP A 294 -5.16 -12.60 22.43
C TRP A 294 -3.63 -12.39 22.39
N CYS A 295 -2.96 -12.87 21.34
CA CYS A 295 -1.53 -12.66 21.14
C CYS A 295 -1.19 -11.15 21.06
N PHE A 296 -1.98 -10.37 20.32
CA PHE A 296 -1.72 -8.94 20.19
C PHE A 296 -1.92 -8.20 21.51
N HIS A 297 -2.97 -8.54 22.26
CA HIS A 297 -3.21 -7.98 23.58
C HIS A 297 -2.07 -8.33 24.54
N PHE A 298 -1.69 -9.61 24.63
CA PHE A 298 -0.64 -10.07 25.53
C PHE A 298 0.74 -9.48 25.21
N LEU A 299 1.11 -9.40 23.92
CA LEU A 299 2.46 -8.97 23.51
C LEU A 299 2.62 -7.44 23.46
N PHE A 300 1.58 -6.70 23.05
CA PHE A 300 1.73 -5.28 22.69
C PHE A 300 0.94 -4.32 23.58
N VAL A 301 -0.04 -4.80 24.36
CA VAL A 301 -0.78 -4.02 25.34
C VAL A 301 -0.30 -4.39 26.74
N LYS A 302 0.63 -3.61 27.31
CA LYS A 302 0.95 -3.75 28.74
C LYS A 302 -0.28 -3.35 29.56
N ILE A 303 -0.80 -4.25 30.39
CA ILE A 303 -1.81 -3.92 31.40
C ILE A 303 -1.23 -2.79 32.27
N PRO A 304 -1.86 -1.61 32.35
CA PRO A 304 -1.39 -0.58 33.26
C PRO A 304 -1.45 -1.10 34.70
N ALA A 305 -0.36 -0.98 35.44
CA ALA A 305 -0.27 -1.36 36.86
C ALA A 305 -1.32 -0.66 37.78
N LYS A 306 -2.15 0.24 37.25
CA LYS A 306 -3.24 0.91 37.97
C LYS A 306 -4.47 0.03 38.21
N ALA A 307 -4.65 -1.10 37.51
CA ALA A 307 -5.76 -2.01 37.79
C ALA A 307 -5.55 -2.85 39.08
N ALA A 308 -4.33 -2.94 39.60
CA ALA A 308 -4.01 -3.69 40.82
C ALA A 308 -4.22 -2.89 42.13
N LYS A 309 -4.59 -1.60 42.06
CA LYS A 309 -4.83 -0.74 43.24
C LYS A 309 -6.30 -0.46 43.55
N ARG A 310 -7.24 -1.16 42.89
CA ARG A 310 -8.69 -1.01 43.18
C ARG A 310 -9.26 -2.05 44.16
N ASN A 311 -8.43 -2.97 44.66
CA ASN A 311 -8.80 -3.96 45.69
C ASN A 311 -7.86 -3.89 46.91
N GLN A 312 -7.67 -2.69 47.48
CA GLN A 312 -7.20 -2.51 48.86
C GLN A 312 -8.10 -1.50 49.55
#